data_AF-A0ABD3PCZ5-F1
#
_entry.id   AF-A0ABD3PCZ5-F1
#
_cell.length_a   1.000
_cell.length_b   1.000
_cell.length_c   1.000
_cell.angle_alpha   90.00
_cell.angle_beta   90.00
_cell.angle_gamma   90.00
#
_symmetry.space_group_name_H-M   'P 1'
#
loop_
_entity.id
_entity.type
_entity.pdbx_description
1 polymer ?
#
loop_
_entity_poly.entity_id
_entity_poly.type
_entity_poly.pdbx_seq_one_letter_code
_entity_poly.pdbx_strand_id
1 'polypeptide(L)'
;MKVHPSVARALSVLNCIFAISHAFQPVPNALDHPSAPKSLTSICDASSADIILPTNRRTFIGKAAAVAHAVSIPSAIVSTSSASASAADGLPPITNKVLFDVRISRADGTFYVRDPKINERDGTTIDLSDEPFYGQLVFGLYGTKAPNHVQQFLSYVNAPYDVDNPFPSYSRSRFTTLDISSGLLIGGAIPGLDVTTLAGGNVLEYGGRVLQAKLWIEDRNTAAANGEKISHDRKGLLTHRNLDLTPSFGVTTLANSGSLDSTHTVFGCVLDDTGGFLDRVLDLPVLTESGKVSRTEINADASSGRLDDVGGALASSLFTAQRKVFRDAAKTFGDSRLDKVYDGKLLRRIEVTKVGLL
;
A
#
# COMPACT_ATOMS: atom_id res chain seq x y z
N MET A 1 -19.88 43.18 26.13
CA MET A 1 -18.81 42.18 25.94
C MET A 1 -17.68 42.83 25.16
N LYS A 2 -16.49 42.98 25.74
CA LYS A 2 -15.31 43.55 25.07
C LYS A 2 -14.59 42.43 24.32
N VAL A 3 -14.62 42.47 23.00
CA VAL A 3 -13.91 41.49 22.15
C VAL A 3 -12.42 41.83 22.14
N HIS A 4 -11.60 40.81 22.36
CA HIS A 4 -10.14 40.92 22.49
C HIS A 4 -9.50 41.29 21.14
N PRO A 5 -8.53 42.24 21.10
CA PRO A 5 -7.98 42.79 19.85
C PRO A 5 -7.22 41.78 18.97
N SER A 6 -6.92 40.57 19.46
CA SER A 6 -6.34 39.50 18.64
C SER A 6 -7.36 38.81 17.71
N VAL A 7 -8.65 38.83 18.06
CA VAL A 7 -9.72 38.21 17.25
C VAL A 7 -10.04 39.05 16.00
N ALA A 8 -9.90 40.38 16.10
CA ALA A 8 -10.14 41.30 14.99
C ALA A 8 -9.11 41.17 13.86
N ARG A 9 -7.85 40.78 14.17
CA ARG A 9 -6.80 40.57 13.16
C ARG A 9 -6.95 39.25 12.40
N ALA A 10 -7.46 38.20 13.04
CA ALA A 10 -7.71 36.92 12.36
C ALA A 10 -8.84 37.02 11.31
N LEU A 11 -9.89 37.80 11.58
CA LEU A 11 -10.98 38.06 10.63
C LEU A 11 -10.57 38.90 9.42
N SER A 12 -9.57 39.79 9.56
CA SER A 12 -9.08 40.60 8.44
C SER A 12 -8.30 39.77 7.41
N VAL A 13 -7.57 38.73 7.84
CA VAL A 13 -6.81 37.86 6.93
C VAL A 13 -7.73 36.89 6.19
N LEU A 14 -8.80 36.42 6.83
CA LEU A 14 -9.80 35.55 6.20
C LEU A 14 -10.54 36.25 5.04
N ASN A 15 -10.83 37.55 5.16
CA ASN A 15 -11.49 38.32 4.10
C ASN A 15 -10.60 38.61 2.88
N CYS A 16 -9.27 38.66 3.04
CA CYS A 16 -8.36 38.78 1.89
C CYS A 16 -8.25 37.49 1.06
N ILE A 17 -8.44 36.32 1.67
CA ILE A 17 -8.41 35.03 0.95
C ILE A 17 -9.68 34.86 0.11
N PHE A 18 -10.85 35.27 0.61
CA PHE A 18 -12.10 35.19 -0.16
C PHE A 18 -12.17 36.18 -1.33
N ALA A 19 -11.42 37.28 -1.30
CA ALA A 19 -11.42 38.27 -2.38
C ALA A 19 -10.68 37.79 -3.66
N ILE A 20 -9.84 36.75 -3.58
CA ILE A 20 -9.07 36.26 -4.74
C ILE A 20 -9.84 35.17 -5.52
N SER A 21 -10.87 34.54 -4.95
CA SER A 21 -11.60 33.44 -5.59
C SER A 21 -12.74 33.83 -6.53
N HIS A 22 -13.03 35.12 -6.74
CA HIS A 22 -14.12 35.56 -7.62
C HIS A 22 -13.70 36.04 -9.02
N ALA A 23 -12.41 35.91 -9.39
CA ALA A 23 -11.94 36.26 -10.73
C ALA A 23 -11.80 35.02 -11.63
N PHE A 24 -12.88 34.27 -11.84
CA PHE A 24 -12.98 33.28 -12.92
C PHE A 24 -14.33 33.46 -13.61
N GLN A 25 -14.35 34.26 -14.68
CA GLN A 25 -15.48 34.34 -15.60
C GLN A 25 -15.32 33.27 -16.68
N PRO A 26 -16.37 32.49 -17.00
CA PRO A 26 -16.34 31.59 -18.15
C PRO A 26 -16.37 32.42 -19.44
N VAL A 27 -15.43 32.13 -20.35
CA VAL A 27 -15.40 32.69 -21.71
C VAL A 27 -16.59 32.11 -22.50
N PRO A 28 -17.43 32.95 -23.13
CA PRO A 28 -18.54 32.45 -23.95
C PRO A 28 -18.02 31.95 -25.31
N ASN A 29 -18.55 30.79 -25.72
CA ASN A 29 -18.44 30.24 -27.07
C ASN A 29 -19.04 31.22 -28.08
N ALA A 30 -18.24 31.61 -29.07
CA ALA A 30 -18.73 32.23 -30.30
C ALA A 30 -18.26 31.37 -31.49
N LEU A 31 -19.24 30.73 -32.13
CA LEU A 31 -19.16 30.20 -33.49
C LEU A 31 -19.23 31.38 -34.46
N ASP A 32 -18.29 31.46 -35.41
CA ASP A 32 -18.60 31.65 -36.83
C ASP A 32 -17.35 31.51 -37.73
N HIS A 33 -17.52 30.70 -38.79
CA HIS A 33 -16.66 30.51 -39.97
C HIS A 33 -16.49 31.84 -40.76
N PRO A 34 -15.48 32.05 -41.65
CA PRO A 34 -15.14 31.13 -42.75
C PRO A 34 -13.69 31.17 -43.33
N SER A 35 -13.51 30.34 -44.36
CA SER A 35 -12.58 30.46 -45.50
C SER A 35 -11.12 29.97 -45.38
N ALA A 36 -10.83 28.99 -46.24
CA ALA A 36 -9.50 28.53 -46.63
C ALA A 36 -8.65 29.66 -47.23
N PRO A 37 -7.30 29.53 -47.22
CA PRO A 37 -6.67 29.12 -48.49
C PRO A 37 -5.37 28.28 -48.37
N LYS A 38 -5.14 27.51 -49.45
CA LYS A 38 -3.88 27.28 -50.19
C LYS A 38 -2.67 26.66 -49.47
N SER A 39 -2.46 25.38 -49.78
CA SER A 39 -1.24 24.78 -50.35
C SER A 39 -0.02 25.70 -50.50
N LEU A 40 1.09 25.32 -49.85
CA LEU A 40 2.45 25.45 -50.40
C LEU A 40 3.32 24.27 -49.96
N THR A 41 3.85 23.60 -50.97
CA THR A 41 4.96 22.65 -51.00
C THR A 41 6.28 23.30 -50.56
N SER A 42 7.11 22.60 -49.78
CA SER A 42 8.60 22.66 -49.80
C SER A 42 9.14 21.66 -48.75
N ILE A 43 9.72 20.51 -49.12
CA ILE A 43 11.19 20.24 -49.17
C ILE A 43 11.85 20.63 -47.81
N CYS A 44 12.39 19.72 -46.99
CA CYS A 44 13.56 18.88 -47.28
C CYS A 44 13.55 17.51 -46.56
N ASP A 45 13.87 16.46 -47.32
CA ASP A 45 14.54 15.25 -46.84
C ASP A 45 16.00 15.56 -46.48
N ALA A 46 16.51 14.91 -45.41
CA ALA A 46 17.63 13.93 -45.48
C ALA A 46 18.52 13.91 -44.22
N SER A 47 18.61 12.69 -43.67
CA SER A 47 19.83 11.99 -43.22
C SER A 47 20.61 12.50 -42.00
N SER A 48 20.59 11.70 -40.94
CA SER A 48 21.74 10.87 -40.45
C SER A 48 21.36 10.33 -39.06
N ALA A 49 20.95 9.08 -38.94
CA ALA A 49 21.80 7.97 -38.54
C ALA A 49 22.41 8.16 -37.14
N ASP A 50 21.74 7.61 -36.11
CA ASP A 50 22.41 6.84 -35.07
C ASP A 50 21.42 5.86 -34.42
N ILE A 51 21.47 4.64 -34.90
CA ILE A 51 20.74 3.47 -34.43
C ILE A 51 21.61 2.84 -33.33
N ILE A 52 21.25 3.03 -32.07
CA ILE A 52 21.85 2.28 -30.97
C ILE A 52 21.02 1.01 -30.74
N LEU A 53 21.48 -0.09 -31.34
CA LEU A 53 21.07 -1.46 -31.02
C LEU A 53 21.60 -1.86 -29.63
N PRO A 54 20.76 -2.40 -28.72
CA PRO A 54 21.24 -3.23 -27.64
C PRO A 54 21.28 -4.70 -28.09
N THR A 55 22.39 -5.08 -28.72
CA THR A 55 22.78 -6.49 -28.91
C THR A 55 23.49 -6.97 -27.64
N ASN A 56 23.17 -8.20 -27.19
CA ASN A 56 23.81 -9.00 -26.13
C ASN A 56 23.22 -8.93 -24.70
N ARG A 57 22.08 -9.59 -24.50
CA ARG A 57 21.73 -10.29 -23.24
C ARG A 57 21.16 -11.67 -23.54
N ARG A 58 21.99 -12.56 -24.10
CA ARG A 58 21.75 -14.01 -24.13
C ARG A 58 23.07 -14.69 -23.83
N THR A 59 23.22 -15.14 -22.58
CA THR A 59 24.07 -16.26 -22.12
C THR A 59 24.15 -16.22 -20.60
N PHE A 60 23.08 -16.64 -19.90
CA PHE A 60 23.21 -17.05 -18.49
C PHE A 60 22.11 -18.02 -18.01
N ILE A 61 21.51 -18.80 -18.91
CA ILE A 61 20.66 -19.94 -18.53
C ILE A 61 21.13 -21.13 -19.35
N GLY A 62 22.12 -21.82 -18.81
CA GLY A 62 22.75 -22.97 -19.46
C GLY A 62 23.60 -23.73 -18.47
N LYS A 63 22.97 -24.24 -17.39
CA LYS A 63 23.40 -25.36 -16.53
C LYS A 63 22.47 -25.49 -15.31
N ALA A 64 21.25 -25.95 -15.52
CA ALA A 64 20.41 -26.54 -14.46
C ALA A 64 19.40 -27.57 -15.02
N ALA A 65 19.59 -28.05 -16.25
CA ALA A 65 18.76 -29.08 -16.86
C ALA A 65 19.58 -30.37 -16.96
N ALA A 66 19.69 -31.10 -15.86
CA ALA A 66 20.08 -32.52 -15.85
C ALA A 66 19.93 -33.13 -14.44
N VAL A 67 18.71 -33.21 -13.89
CA VAL A 67 18.24 -34.38 -13.13
C VAL A 67 16.70 -34.38 -13.22
N ALA A 68 16.17 -34.91 -14.31
CA ALA A 68 14.81 -35.43 -14.32
C ALA A 68 14.94 -36.95 -14.11
N HIS A 69 14.57 -37.45 -12.94
CA HIS A 69 14.13 -38.82 -12.80
C HIS A 69 12.83 -38.86 -12.03
N ALA A 70 11.89 -39.57 -12.64
CA ALA A 70 10.48 -39.64 -12.34
C ALA A 70 10.17 -40.22 -10.96
N VAL A 71 9.22 -39.61 -10.27
CA VAL A 71 8.34 -40.30 -9.31
C VAL A 71 6.92 -39.82 -9.61
N SER A 72 6.16 -40.67 -10.30
CA SER A 72 4.71 -40.58 -10.39
C SER A 72 4.14 -41.05 -9.06
N ILE A 73 3.52 -40.15 -8.29
CA ILE A 73 2.74 -40.50 -7.10
C ILE A 73 1.27 -40.28 -7.45
N PRO A 74 0.39 -41.27 -7.24
CA PRO A 74 -1.03 -41.12 -7.50
C PRO A 74 -1.65 -40.07 -6.56
N SER A 75 -2.55 -39.26 -7.12
CA SER A 75 -3.38 -38.29 -6.40
C SER A 75 -4.26 -38.99 -5.37
N ALA A 76 -3.73 -39.19 -4.17
CA ALA A 76 -4.52 -39.55 -3.00
C ALA A 76 -5.19 -38.28 -2.44
N ILE A 77 -6.49 -38.39 -2.23
CA ILE A 77 -7.35 -37.41 -1.59
C ILE A 77 -6.68 -36.92 -0.30
N VAL A 78 -6.23 -35.67 -0.30
CA VAL A 78 -5.71 -35.01 0.91
C VAL A 78 -6.90 -34.74 1.81
N SER A 79 -7.13 -35.64 2.76
CA SER A 79 -7.90 -35.32 3.96
C SER A 79 -7.13 -34.24 4.72
N THR A 80 -7.54 -32.98 4.54
CA THR A 80 -7.09 -31.84 5.34
C THR A 80 -7.49 -32.07 6.79
N SER A 81 -6.57 -32.62 7.58
CA SER A 81 -6.67 -32.63 9.03
C SER A 81 -6.45 -31.20 9.52
N SER A 82 -7.55 -30.47 9.69
CA SER A 82 -7.58 -29.15 10.32
C SER A 82 -7.17 -29.31 11.78
N ALA A 83 -5.87 -29.22 12.08
CA ALA A 83 -5.40 -29.05 13.44
C ALA A 83 -5.88 -27.69 13.94
N SER A 84 -6.98 -27.68 14.70
CA SER A 84 -7.48 -26.48 15.37
C SER A 84 -6.42 -26.00 16.34
N ALA A 85 -5.63 -25.01 15.94
CA ALA A 85 -4.84 -24.25 16.90
C ALA A 85 -5.84 -23.65 17.91
N SER A 86 -5.64 -23.98 19.19
CA SER A 86 -6.47 -23.50 20.30
C SER A 86 -6.70 -22.00 20.13
N ALA A 87 -7.97 -21.59 20.06
CA ALA A 87 -8.34 -20.19 20.00
C ALA A 87 -7.67 -19.45 21.17
N ALA A 88 -6.89 -18.42 20.86
CA ALA A 88 -6.47 -17.48 21.89
C ALA A 88 -7.73 -16.82 22.49
N ASP A 89 -7.72 -16.55 23.80
CA ASP A 89 -8.89 -16.06 24.55
C ASP A 89 -9.68 -15.02 23.77
N GLY A 90 -10.96 -15.32 23.51
CA GLY A 90 -11.93 -14.44 22.87
C GLY A 90 -11.94 -14.41 21.33
N LEU A 91 -10.97 -15.03 20.65
CA LEU A 91 -10.92 -15.01 19.17
C LEU A 91 -11.66 -16.20 18.53
N PRO A 92 -12.22 -16.04 17.32
CA PRO A 92 -12.84 -17.14 16.60
C PRO A 92 -11.85 -18.26 16.24
N PRO A 93 -12.35 -19.49 15.99
CA PRO A 93 -11.50 -20.59 15.57
C PRO A 93 -10.84 -20.30 14.21
N ILE A 94 -9.56 -20.66 14.11
CA ILE A 94 -8.77 -20.53 12.89
C ILE A 94 -9.12 -21.68 11.95
N THR A 95 -9.62 -21.37 10.76
CA THR A 95 -10.00 -22.38 9.75
C THR A 95 -8.87 -22.68 8.77
N ASN A 96 -8.05 -21.67 8.45
CA ASN A 96 -6.97 -21.76 7.46
C ASN A 96 -5.75 -21.01 7.98
N LYS A 97 -4.58 -21.50 7.61
CA LYS A 97 -3.30 -20.82 7.88
C LYS A 97 -2.64 -20.44 6.56
N VAL A 98 -2.11 -19.21 6.51
CA VAL A 98 -1.42 -18.67 5.34
C VAL A 98 -0.06 -18.18 5.76
N LEU A 99 0.97 -18.52 4.99
CA LEU A 99 2.34 -18.09 5.20
C LEU A 99 2.72 -17.01 4.19
N PHE A 100 3.40 -15.97 4.68
CA PHE A 100 3.93 -14.87 3.90
C PHE A 100 5.42 -14.70 4.21
N ASP A 101 6.27 -14.93 3.22
CA ASP A 101 7.69 -14.55 3.33
C ASP A 101 7.82 -13.09 2.87
N VAL A 102 8.26 -12.23 3.78
CA VAL A 102 8.34 -10.78 3.58
C VAL A 102 9.77 -10.30 3.62
N ARG A 103 10.04 -9.21 2.90
CA ARG A 103 11.33 -8.50 2.98
C ARG A 103 11.14 -7.00 3.07
N ILE A 104 12.04 -6.33 3.77
CA ILE A 104 12.09 -4.87 3.85
C ILE A 104 13.40 -4.41 3.19
N SER A 105 13.29 -3.42 2.31
CA SER A 105 14.45 -2.86 1.64
C SER A 105 15.39 -2.16 2.62
N ARG A 106 16.61 -1.95 2.16
CA ARG A 106 17.60 -1.09 2.80
C ARG A 106 17.16 0.37 2.85
N ALA A 107 17.95 1.21 3.51
CA ALA A 107 17.72 2.65 3.52
C ALA A 107 17.78 3.29 2.12
N ASP A 108 18.59 2.75 1.22
CA ASP A 108 18.69 3.19 -0.18
C ASP A 108 17.58 2.65 -1.09
N GLY A 109 16.67 1.86 -0.53
CA GLY A 109 15.56 1.24 -1.22
C GLY A 109 15.92 -0.03 -2.01
N THR A 110 17.17 -0.50 -1.99
CA THR A 110 17.59 -1.72 -2.70
C THR A 110 17.44 -2.98 -1.85
N PHE A 111 17.48 -4.15 -2.51
CA PHE A 111 17.43 -5.48 -1.87
C PHE A 111 18.74 -6.27 -2.05
N TYR A 112 19.79 -5.65 -2.59
CA TYR A 112 21.05 -6.34 -2.77
C TYR A 112 21.82 -6.38 -1.46
N VAL A 113 22.26 -7.58 -1.07
CA VAL A 113 23.27 -7.77 -0.04
C VAL A 113 24.58 -7.20 -0.60
N ARG A 114 25.18 -6.24 0.10
CA ARG A 114 26.47 -5.69 -0.30
C ARG A 114 27.55 -6.54 0.33
N ASP A 115 28.63 -6.78 -0.40
CA ASP A 115 29.82 -7.35 0.19
C ASP A 115 30.29 -6.44 1.33
N PRO A 116 30.69 -7.02 2.47
CA PRO A 116 31.18 -6.25 3.60
C PRO A 116 32.36 -5.41 3.13
N LYS A 117 32.20 -4.08 3.10
CA LYS A 117 33.30 -3.18 2.78
C LYS A 117 34.20 -3.13 4.00
N ILE A 118 35.43 -3.60 3.86
CA ILE A 118 36.46 -3.39 4.87
C ILE A 118 36.93 -1.95 4.71
N ASN A 119 36.81 -1.13 5.75
CA ASN A 119 37.47 0.17 5.77
C ASN A 119 38.98 -0.07 5.73
N GLU A 120 39.62 0.14 4.58
CA GLU A 120 41.06 -0.07 4.40
C GLU A 120 41.92 0.77 5.37
N ARG A 121 41.36 1.86 5.89
CA ARG A 121 42.06 2.76 6.81
C ARG A 121 42.11 2.25 8.25
N ASP A 122 41.06 1.56 8.71
CA ASP A 122 40.90 1.17 10.14
C ASP A 122 40.71 -0.35 10.33
N GLY A 123 40.66 -1.12 9.24
CA GLY A 123 40.38 -2.57 9.28
C GLY A 123 38.98 -2.94 9.77
N THR A 124 38.11 -1.96 9.99
CA THR A 124 36.75 -2.15 10.51
C THR A 124 35.79 -2.49 9.38
N THR A 125 35.01 -3.56 9.57
CA THR A 125 33.95 -3.94 8.65
C THR A 125 32.82 -2.91 8.70
N ILE A 126 32.48 -2.31 7.55
CA ILE A 126 31.37 -1.36 7.43
C ILE A 126 30.05 -2.11 7.63
N ASP A 127 29.33 -1.69 8.67
CA ASP A 127 27.92 -1.86 9.01
C ASP A 127 27.11 -2.92 8.23
N LEU A 128 26.95 -4.10 8.86
CA LEU A 128 25.91 -5.08 8.55
C LEU A 128 24.49 -4.57 8.92
N SER A 129 24.38 -3.39 9.53
CA SER A 129 23.11 -2.82 9.98
C SER A 129 22.19 -2.33 8.84
N ASP A 130 22.71 -2.21 7.62
CA ASP A 130 21.94 -1.82 6.43
C ASP A 130 21.75 -3.00 5.45
N GLU A 131 21.62 -4.22 5.95
CA GLU A 131 21.16 -5.35 5.15
C GLU A 131 19.64 -5.34 4.95
N PRO A 132 19.13 -5.86 3.81
CA PRO A 132 17.70 -6.06 3.65
C PRO A 132 17.20 -7.05 4.70
N PHE A 133 16.08 -6.72 5.34
CA PHE A 133 15.45 -7.60 6.32
C PHE A 133 14.63 -8.68 5.61
N TYR A 134 14.64 -9.89 6.13
CA TYR A 134 13.77 -10.99 5.73
C TYR A 134 13.05 -11.52 6.97
N GLY A 135 11.75 -11.72 6.85
CA GLY A 135 10.91 -12.26 7.91
C GLY A 135 9.80 -13.13 7.36
N GLN A 136 9.09 -13.80 8.25
CA GLN A 136 7.97 -14.65 7.90
C GLN A 136 6.79 -14.35 8.80
N LEU A 137 5.63 -14.16 8.17
CA LEU A 137 4.36 -13.97 8.84
C LEU A 137 3.48 -15.19 8.61
N VAL A 138 2.89 -15.70 9.67
CA VAL A 138 1.85 -16.73 9.58
C VAL A 138 0.53 -16.12 10.02
N PHE A 139 -0.45 -16.15 9.12
CA PHE A 139 -1.79 -15.67 9.35
C PHE A 139 -2.74 -16.82 9.65
N GLY A 140 -3.62 -16.64 10.64
CA GLY A 140 -4.78 -17.48 10.90
C GLY A 140 -6.04 -16.77 10.41
N LEU A 141 -6.86 -17.48 9.64
CA LEU A 141 -8.08 -16.92 9.05
C LEU A 141 -9.33 -17.42 9.76
N TYR A 142 -10.32 -16.54 9.94
CA TYR A 142 -11.58 -16.81 10.63
C TYR A 142 -12.69 -17.21 9.66
N GLY A 143 -12.50 -18.29 8.90
CA GLY A 143 -13.44 -18.68 7.82
C GLY A 143 -14.86 -19.00 8.30
N THR A 144 -15.07 -19.29 9.58
CA THR A 144 -16.41 -19.46 10.14
C THR A 144 -17.14 -18.14 10.37
N LYS A 145 -16.41 -17.06 10.66
CA LYS A 145 -16.99 -15.74 10.99
C LYS A 145 -17.01 -14.79 9.79
N ALA A 146 -16.01 -14.88 8.93
CA ALA A 146 -15.87 -14.04 7.74
C ALA A 146 -15.59 -14.89 6.48
N PRO A 147 -16.51 -15.81 6.12
CA PRO A 147 -16.30 -16.76 5.01
C PRO A 147 -16.05 -16.07 3.67
N ASN A 148 -16.76 -14.97 3.35
CA ASN A 148 -16.59 -14.29 2.07
C ASN A 148 -15.22 -13.61 1.98
N HIS A 149 -14.79 -12.93 3.04
CA HIS A 149 -13.45 -12.34 3.11
C HIS A 149 -12.36 -13.39 3.00
N VAL A 150 -12.47 -14.48 3.75
CA VAL A 150 -11.48 -15.56 3.73
C VAL A 150 -11.43 -16.22 2.35
N GLN A 151 -12.58 -16.48 1.72
CA GLN A 151 -12.61 -17.04 0.37
C GLN A 151 -11.94 -16.11 -0.65
N GLN A 152 -12.21 -14.81 -0.61
CA GLN A 152 -11.57 -13.85 -1.51
C GLN A 152 -10.08 -13.71 -1.21
N PHE A 153 -9.67 -13.62 0.06
CA PHE A 153 -8.27 -13.57 0.42
C PHE A 153 -7.50 -14.79 -0.11
N LEU A 154 -8.07 -16.00 0.04
CA LEU A 154 -7.46 -17.24 -0.42
C LEU A 154 -7.37 -17.36 -1.95
N SER A 155 -8.23 -16.67 -2.73
CA SER A 155 -8.14 -16.71 -4.19
C SER A 155 -6.86 -16.02 -4.71
N TYR A 156 -6.38 -14.99 -4.01
CA TYR A 156 -5.12 -14.30 -4.32
C TYR A 156 -3.89 -15.00 -3.72
N VAL A 157 -4.08 -15.84 -2.69
CA VAL A 157 -3.03 -16.72 -2.14
C VAL A 157 -2.74 -17.88 -3.10
N ASN A 158 -3.79 -18.59 -3.53
CA ASN A 158 -3.70 -19.77 -4.39
C ASN A 158 -3.96 -19.45 -5.87
N ALA A 159 -3.49 -18.29 -6.32
CA ALA A 159 -3.59 -17.92 -7.73
C ALA A 159 -2.74 -18.90 -8.57
N PRO A 160 -3.30 -19.54 -9.60
CA PRO A 160 -2.55 -20.47 -10.43
C PRO A 160 -1.42 -19.72 -11.16
N TYR A 161 -0.23 -20.31 -11.13
CA TYR A 161 0.92 -19.78 -11.86
C TYR A 161 0.79 -20.14 -13.34
N ASP A 162 0.52 -19.13 -14.16
CA ASP A 162 0.51 -19.22 -15.60
C ASP A 162 1.43 -18.11 -16.15
N VAL A 163 2.42 -18.50 -16.93
CA VAL A 163 3.46 -17.59 -17.47
C VAL A 163 2.88 -16.67 -18.53
N ASP A 164 1.97 -17.20 -19.35
CA ASP A 164 1.37 -16.47 -20.48
C ASP A 164 0.16 -15.64 -20.02
N ASN A 165 -0.44 -16.06 -18.92
CA ASN A 165 -1.60 -15.40 -18.33
C ASN A 165 -1.54 -15.41 -16.79
N PRO A 166 -0.69 -14.58 -16.19
CA PRO A 166 -0.60 -14.55 -14.74
C PRO A 166 -1.91 -14.03 -14.14
N PHE A 167 -2.44 -14.75 -13.16
CA PHE A 167 -3.47 -14.22 -12.28
C PHE A 167 -2.85 -13.33 -11.21
N PRO A 168 -3.58 -12.30 -10.73
CA PRO A 168 -3.09 -11.48 -9.63
C PRO A 168 -2.85 -12.35 -8.39
N SER A 169 -1.66 -12.22 -7.80
CA SER A 169 -1.25 -13.00 -6.64
C SER A 169 -0.59 -12.14 -5.57
N TYR A 170 -0.81 -12.49 -4.31
CA TYR A 170 -0.11 -11.87 -3.20
C TYR A 170 1.40 -12.14 -3.17
N SER A 171 1.90 -13.14 -3.91
CA SER A 171 3.34 -13.44 -4.03
C SER A 171 4.19 -12.27 -4.54
N ARG A 172 3.57 -11.27 -5.17
CA ARG A 172 4.22 -10.04 -5.67
C ARG A 172 3.67 -8.77 -5.03
N SER A 173 2.85 -8.93 -4.00
CA SER A 173 2.22 -7.79 -3.33
C SER A 173 3.20 -7.04 -2.44
N ARG A 174 2.80 -5.84 -2.04
CA ARG A 174 3.60 -4.95 -1.19
C ARG A 174 2.75 -4.35 -0.08
N PHE A 175 3.43 -3.99 1.01
CA PHE A 175 2.88 -3.07 2.01
C PHE A 175 3.23 -1.65 1.60
N THR A 176 2.21 -0.80 1.52
CA THR A 176 2.34 0.54 0.89
C THR A 176 2.24 1.66 1.90
N THR A 177 1.40 1.47 2.92
CA THR A 177 0.95 2.53 3.81
C THR A 177 0.95 2.03 5.23
N LEU A 178 1.45 2.85 6.15
CA LEU A 178 1.24 2.70 7.57
C LEU A 178 0.48 3.93 8.06
N ASP A 179 -0.80 3.76 8.39
CA ASP A 179 -1.56 4.80 9.06
C ASP A 179 -1.19 4.79 10.55
N ILE A 180 -0.39 5.78 10.94
CA ILE A 180 0.12 5.93 12.31
C ILE A 180 -1.04 6.21 13.29
N SER A 181 -2.09 6.90 12.84
CA SER A 181 -3.18 7.35 13.70
C SER A 181 -4.09 6.19 14.13
N SER A 182 -4.40 5.28 13.20
CA SER A 182 -5.19 4.07 13.49
C SER A 182 -4.33 2.87 13.86
N GLY A 183 -3.02 2.93 13.59
CA GLY A 183 -2.13 1.78 13.72
C GLY A 183 -2.45 0.71 12.68
N LEU A 184 -2.70 1.10 11.42
CA LEU A 184 -3.09 0.17 10.36
C LEU A 184 -2.00 0.08 9.30
N LEU A 185 -1.36 -1.08 9.20
CA LEU A 185 -0.42 -1.39 8.12
C LEU A 185 -1.16 -1.97 6.92
N ILE A 186 -1.23 -1.24 5.82
CA ILE A 186 -1.95 -1.62 4.61
C ILE A 186 -1.03 -2.41 3.67
N GLY A 187 -1.37 -3.68 3.47
CA GLY A 187 -0.77 -4.65 2.55
C GLY A 187 -1.69 -5.07 1.42
N GLY A 188 -1.26 -6.09 0.66
CA GLY A 188 -2.08 -6.70 -0.39
C GLY A 188 -2.16 -5.92 -1.70
N ALA A 189 -1.41 -4.82 -1.85
CA ALA A 189 -1.37 -4.09 -3.12
C ALA A 189 -0.60 -4.90 -4.17
N ILE A 190 -1.32 -5.49 -5.13
CA ILE A 190 -0.76 -6.29 -6.22
C ILE A 190 -0.37 -5.36 -7.39
N PRO A 191 0.91 -5.31 -7.81
CA PRO A 191 1.34 -4.45 -8.91
C PRO A 191 0.61 -4.77 -10.22
N GLY A 192 0.02 -3.75 -10.84
CA GLY A 192 -0.71 -3.86 -12.11
C GLY A 192 -2.15 -4.33 -11.97
N LEU A 193 -2.66 -4.48 -10.75
CA LEU A 193 -4.08 -4.70 -10.47
C LEU A 193 -4.72 -3.35 -10.12
N ASP A 194 -5.50 -2.81 -11.04
CA ASP A 194 -6.13 -1.49 -10.91
C ASP A 194 -7.66 -1.62 -10.95
N VAL A 195 -8.36 -0.70 -10.28
CA VAL A 195 -9.83 -0.60 -10.40
C VAL A 195 -10.15 0.31 -11.58
N THR A 196 -10.89 -0.18 -12.55
CA THR A 196 -11.33 0.60 -13.71
C THR A 196 -12.85 0.57 -13.84
N THR A 197 -13.41 1.51 -14.60
CA THR A 197 -14.86 1.60 -14.84
C THR A 197 -15.18 1.17 -16.26
N LEU A 198 -15.98 0.12 -16.42
CA LEU A 198 -16.46 -0.36 -17.71
C LEU A 198 -18.00 -0.40 -17.70
N ALA A 199 -18.61 0.25 -18.69
CA ALA A 199 -20.07 0.35 -18.82
C ALA A 199 -20.79 0.83 -17.54
N GLY A 200 -20.14 1.72 -16.77
CA GLY A 200 -20.68 2.26 -15.52
C GLY A 200 -20.49 1.36 -14.29
N GLY A 201 -19.94 0.16 -14.44
CA GLY A 201 -19.57 -0.74 -13.34
C GLY A 201 -18.09 -0.66 -13.01
N ASN A 202 -17.74 -0.85 -11.73
CA ASN A 202 -16.33 -1.03 -11.33
C ASN A 202 -15.90 -2.46 -11.64
N VAL A 203 -14.73 -2.61 -12.26
CA VAL A 203 -14.08 -3.88 -12.57
C VAL A 203 -12.62 -3.81 -12.13
N LEU A 204 -11.98 -4.96 -12.02
CA LEU A 204 -10.54 -5.02 -11.79
C LEU A 204 -9.85 -5.26 -13.12
N GLU A 205 -8.80 -4.51 -13.41
CA GLU A 205 -7.96 -4.73 -14.59
C GLU A 205 -6.60 -5.28 -14.16
N TYR A 206 -6.16 -6.36 -14.79
CA TYR A 206 -4.83 -6.95 -14.56
C TYR A 206 -4.19 -7.38 -15.87
N GLY A 207 -3.07 -6.74 -16.24
CA GLY A 207 -2.35 -7.08 -17.47
C GLY A 207 -3.21 -7.00 -18.74
N GLY A 208 -4.11 -6.01 -18.82
CA GLY A 208 -5.05 -5.82 -19.93
C GLY A 208 -6.28 -6.74 -19.91
N ARG A 209 -6.47 -7.52 -18.83
CA ARG A 209 -7.63 -8.40 -18.65
C ARG A 209 -8.60 -7.78 -17.66
N VAL A 210 -9.88 -7.88 -17.99
CA VAL A 210 -10.96 -7.47 -17.09
C VAL A 210 -11.34 -8.66 -16.21
N LEU A 211 -11.19 -8.46 -14.91
CA LEU A 211 -11.57 -9.37 -13.84
C LEU A 211 -12.82 -8.82 -13.14
N GLN A 212 -13.68 -9.71 -12.68
CA GLN A 212 -14.87 -9.32 -11.93
C GLN A 212 -14.47 -8.75 -10.56
N ALA A 213 -14.86 -7.50 -10.29
CA ALA A 213 -14.71 -6.92 -8.97
C ALA A 213 -15.78 -7.49 -8.03
N LYS A 214 -15.38 -8.38 -7.13
CA LYS A 214 -16.27 -8.93 -6.10
C LYS A 214 -16.11 -8.14 -4.81
N LEU A 215 -17.22 -7.65 -4.26
CA LEU A 215 -17.25 -7.01 -2.94
C LEU A 215 -17.08 -8.06 -1.84
N TRP A 216 -16.28 -7.71 -0.83
CA TRP A 216 -15.99 -8.57 0.32
C TRP A 216 -17.00 -8.24 1.42
N ILE A 217 -18.27 -8.56 1.21
CA ILE A 217 -19.33 -8.26 2.17
C ILE A 217 -19.83 -9.58 2.74
N GLU A 218 -19.85 -9.68 4.08
CA GLU A 218 -20.46 -10.82 4.76
C GLU A 218 -21.98 -10.69 4.73
N ASP A 219 -22.66 -11.80 4.44
CA ASP A 219 -24.12 -11.84 4.48
C ASP A 219 -24.60 -11.97 5.93
N ARG A 220 -25.07 -10.85 6.48
CA ARG A 220 -25.59 -10.77 7.85
C ARG A 220 -26.75 -11.72 8.13
N ASN A 221 -27.44 -12.23 7.12
CA ASN A 221 -28.58 -13.12 7.33
C ASN A 221 -28.19 -14.58 7.57
N THR A 222 -26.91 -14.93 7.34
CA THR A 222 -26.44 -16.31 7.54
C THR A 222 -26.15 -16.56 9.02
N ALA A 223 -26.52 -17.73 9.53
CA ALA A 223 -26.24 -18.12 10.92
C ALA A 223 -24.75 -18.06 11.29
N ALA A 224 -23.85 -18.22 10.31
CA ALA A 224 -22.41 -18.07 10.46
C ALA A 224 -21.97 -16.61 10.70
N ALA A 225 -22.64 -15.64 10.06
CA ALA A 225 -22.36 -14.20 10.17
C ALA A 225 -23.23 -13.47 11.20
N ASN A 226 -24.28 -14.11 11.72
CA ASN A 226 -25.10 -13.60 12.83
C ASN A 226 -24.35 -13.48 14.17
N GLY A 227 -23.06 -13.85 14.20
CA GLY A 227 -22.21 -13.58 15.34
C GLY A 227 -21.88 -12.10 15.49
N GLU A 228 -21.59 -11.71 16.73
CA GLU A 228 -21.00 -10.40 17.02
C GLU A 228 -19.75 -10.18 16.15
N LYS A 229 -19.65 -8.98 15.57
CA LYS A 229 -18.47 -8.57 14.81
C LYS A 229 -17.27 -8.58 15.74
N ILE A 230 -16.13 -9.03 15.23
CA ILE A 230 -14.87 -9.00 15.97
C ILE A 230 -14.38 -7.55 15.99
N SER A 231 -14.16 -7.01 17.19
CA SER A 231 -13.59 -5.67 17.39
C SER A 231 -12.10 -5.62 17.08
N HIS A 232 -11.59 -4.44 16.73
CA HIS A 232 -10.15 -4.19 16.54
C HIS A 232 -9.45 -3.84 17.87
N ASP A 233 -9.53 -4.77 18.84
CA ASP A 233 -9.07 -4.61 20.22
C ASP A 233 -7.67 -5.20 20.49
N ARG A 234 -6.98 -5.67 19.46
CA ARG A 234 -5.67 -6.32 19.58
C ARG A 234 -4.76 -5.99 18.40
N LYS A 235 -3.45 -6.04 18.65
CA LYS A 235 -2.41 -5.99 17.63
C LYS A 235 -2.43 -7.28 16.81
N GLY A 236 -2.09 -7.19 15.53
CA GLY A 236 -1.95 -8.32 14.63
C GLY A 236 -3.28 -8.84 14.08
N LEU A 237 -4.37 -8.09 14.12
CA LEU A 237 -5.62 -8.47 13.49
C LEU A 237 -5.58 -8.15 11.99
N LEU A 238 -6.03 -9.10 11.16
CA LEU A 238 -6.21 -8.90 9.73
C LEU A 238 -7.60 -8.33 9.47
N THR A 239 -7.65 -7.25 8.72
CA THR A 239 -8.89 -6.53 8.45
C THR A 239 -8.98 -6.05 7.02
N HIS A 240 -10.18 -5.93 6.48
CA HIS A 240 -10.44 -5.45 5.12
C HIS A 240 -11.46 -4.32 5.17
N ARG A 241 -11.32 -3.34 4.29
CA ARG A 241 -12.24 -2.21 4.23
C ARG A 241 -13.51 -2.60 3.47
N ASN A 242 -14.67 -2.50 4.11
CA ASN A 242 -15.94 -3.10 3.64
C ASN A 242 -16.38 -2.76 2.20
N LEU A 243 -15.97 -1.61 1.67
CA LEU A 243 -16.35 -1.14 0.32
C LEU A 243 -15.16 -1.07 -0.64
N ASP A 244 -14.01 -1.60 -0.24
CA ASP A 244 -12.85 -1.73 -1.13
C ASP A 244 -13.06 -2.93 -2.05
N LEU A 245 -12.76 -2.74 -3.33
CA LEU A 245 -12.84 -3.77 -4.36
C LEU A 245 -11.49 -4.45 -4.57
N THR A 246 -10.41 -3.84 -4.09
CA THR A 246 -9.07 -4.37 -4.24
C THR A 246 -8.80 -5.45 -3.19
N PRO A 247 -7.81 -6.33 -3.44
CA PRO A 247 -7.33 -7.27 -2.43
C PRO A 247 -6.44 -6.61 -1.37
N SER A 248 -6.55 -5.29 -1.17
CA SER A 248 -5.81 -4.63 -0.10
C SER A 248 -6.34 -5.08 1.26
N PHE A 249 -5.46 -5.28 2.22
CA PHE A 249 -5.86 -5.65 3.58
C PHE A 249 -4.99 -4.90 4.59
N GLY A 250 -5.53 -4.67 5.78
CA GLY A 250 -4.84 -4.06 6.89
C GLY A 250 -4.37 -5.11 7.91
N VAL A 251 -3.24 -4.82 8.55
CA VAL A 251 -2.77 -5.50 9.76
C VAL A 251 -2.74 -4.47 10.87
N THR A 252 -3.45 -4.70 11.98
CA THR A 252 -3.39 -3.79 13.12
C THR A 252 -2.01 -3.88 13.79
N THR A 253 -1.41 -2.74 14.09
CA THR A 253 -0.13 -2.63 14.78
C THR A 253 -0.30 -2.15 16.22
N LEU A 254 -1.49 -1.62 16.56
CA LEU A 254 -1.88 -1.17 17.90
C LEU A 254 -2.96 -2.08 18.50
N ALA A 255 -3.07 -2.08 19.83
CA ALA A 255 -4.05 -2.86 20.57
C ALA A 255 -5.41 -2.15 20.78
N ASN A 256 -5.60 -0.93 20.26
CA ASN A 256 -6.86 -0.21 20.44
C ASN A 256 -7.18 0.59 19.18
N SER A 257 -7.65 -0.11 18.15
CA SER A 257 -7.99 0.46 16.86
C SER A 257 -9.51 0.42 16.62
N GLY A 258 -10.32 0.56 17.68
CA GLY A 258 -11.79 0.42 17.62
C GLY A 258 -12.49 1.41 16.68
N SER A 259 -11.83 2.51 16.29
CA SER A 259 -12.33 3.41 15.23
C SER A 259 -12.54 2.69 13.88
N LEU A 260 -11.80 1.60 13.65
CA LEU A 260 -11.88 0.78 12.44
C LEU A 260 -13.12 -0.12 12.38
N ASP A 261 -13.77 -0.44 13.51
CA ASP A 261 -14.91 -1.37 13.59
C ASP A 261 -16.10 -0.97 12.69
N SER A 262 -16.24 0.33 12.44
CA SER A 262 -17.30 0.89 11.60
C SER A 262 -17.06 0.70 10.10
N THR A 263 -15.79 0.67 9.67
CA THR A 263 -15.38 0.76 8.26
C THR A 263 -14.68 -0.49 7.75
N HIS A 264 -14.15 -1.32 8.66
CA HIS A 264 -13.41 -2.52 8.34
C HIS A 264 -14.02 -3.75 9.00
N THR A 265 -13.77 -4.92 8.42
CA THR A 265 -14.16 -6.22 8.95
C THR A 265 -12.92 -7.05 9.23
N VAL A 266 -12.77 -7.49 10.48
CA VAL A 266 -11.70 -8.40 10.89
C VAL A 266 -12.02 -9.81 10.36
N PHE A 267 -11.06 -10.41 9.66
CA PHE A 267 -11.22 -11.74 9.05
C PHE A 267 -10.07 -12.71 9.39
N GLY A 268 -9.10 -12.29 10.19
CA GLY A 268 -8.01 -13.15 10.66
C GLY A 268 -7.10 -12.47 11.69
N CYS A 269 -5.97 -13.10 11.97
CA CYS A 269 -4.91 -12.56 12.82
C CYS A 269 -3.53 -13.10 12.42
N VAL A 270 -2.48 -12.46 12.92
CA VAL A 270 -1.10 -12.92 12.89
C VAL A 270 -0.90 -13.92 14.04
N LEU A 271 -0.52 -15.14 13.70
CA LEU A 271 -0.20 -16.22 14.64
C LEU A 271 1.27 -16.25 14.99
N ASP A 272 2.12 -15.97 14.00
CA ASP A 272 3.57 -15.98 14.14
C ASP A 272 4.16 -14.83 13.32
N ASP A 273 5.15 -14.16 13.92
CA ASP A 273 5.94 -13.07 13.33
C ASP A 273 7.43 -13.39 13.53
N THR A 274 7.90 -14.36 12.74
CA THR A 274 9.28 -14.80 12.78
C THR A 274 10.18 -13.68 12.25
N GLY A 275 10.99 -13.12 13.15
CA GLY A 275 11.90 -12.01 12.87
C GLY A 275 11.40 -10.64 13.35
N GLY A 276 10.21 -10.56 13.93
CA GLY A 276 9.66 -9.31 14.48
C GLY A 276 9.38 -8.26 13.39
N PHE A 277 8.85 -8.70 12.25
CA PHE A 277 8.51 -7.83 11.12
C PHE A 277 7.61 -6.67 11.54
N LEU A 278 6.56 -6.90 12.33
CA LEU A 278 5.62 -5.84 12.70
C LEU A 278 6.30 -4.74 13.50
N ASP A 279 7.19 -5.09 14.41
CA ASP A 279 7.97 -4.13 15.20
C ASP A 279 8.95 -3.37 14.31
N ARG A 280 9.61 -4.05 13.36
CA ARG A 280 10.49 -3.40 12.39
C ARG A 280 9.76 -2.45 11.47
N VAL A 281 8.53 -2.76 11.06
CA VAL A 281 7.72 -1.87 10.21
C VAL A 281 7.31 -0.62 10.97
N LEU A 282 7.02 -0.74 12.26
CA LEU A 282 6.78 0.40 13.13
C LEU A 282 8.02 1.29 13.31
N ASP A 283 9.23 0.85 12.99
CA ASP A 283 10.42 1.71 13.04
C ASP A 283 10.71 2.41 11.70
N LEU A 284 9.96 2.08 10.65
CA LEU A 284 10.24 2.61 9.32
C LEU A 284 9.85 4.08 9.18
N PRO A 285 10.65 4.87 8.45
CA PRO A 285 10.29 6.23 8.14
C PRO A 285 9.04 6.29 7.26
N VAL A 286 8.06 7.08 7.69
CA VAL A 286 6.79 7.29 7.00
C VAL A 286 6.64 8.74 6.57
N LEU A 287 6.09 8.97 5.39
CA LEU A 287 5.75 10.31 4.93
C LEU A 287 4.46 10.79 5.61
N THR A 288 4.53 11.89 6.35
CA THR A 288 3.34 12.51 6.94
C THR A 288 2.77 13.64 6.07
N GLU A 289 1.50 14.05 6.28
CA GLU A 289 0.88 15.20 5.59
C GLU A 289 1.68 16.50 5.73
N SER A 290 2.34 16.69 6.88
CA SER A 290 3.23 17.82 7.14
C SER A 290 4.53 17.76 6.33
N GLY A 291 4.75 16.69 5.57
CA GLY A 291 5.96 16.45 4.79
C GLY A 291 7.18 16.07 5.63
N LYS A 292 6.99 15.87 6.95
CA LYS A 292 8.04 15.38 7.83
C LYS A 292 8.15 13.87 7.65
N VAL A 293 9.39 13.39 7.65
CA VAL A 293 9.67 11.96 7.76
C VAL A 293 9.62 11.66 9.25
N SER A 294 8.47 11.22 9.75
CA SER A 294 8.37 10.84 11.15
C SER A 294 8.97 9.44 11.27
N ARG A 295 9.98 9.28 12.15
CA ARG A 295 10.13 8.01 12.83
C ARG A 295 8.86 7.85 13.66
N THR A 296 8.24 6.70 13.57
CA THR A 296 7.05 6.31 14.32
C THR A 296 7.44 6.16 15.79
N GLU A 297 7.76 7.27 16.45
CA GLU A 297 8.03 7.35 17.88
C GLU A 297 6.68 7.28 18.59
N ILE A 298 6.11 6.07 18.64
CA ILE A 298 4.84 5.78 19.33
C ILE A 298 4.99 5.97 20.87
N ASN A 299 6.21 6.21 21.39
CA ASN A 299 6.48 6.42 22.81
C ASN A 299 7.35 7.65 23.14
N ALA A 300 7.50 8.62 22.22
CA ALA A 300 8.06 9.91 22.60
C ALA A 300 6.96 10.72 23.29
N ASP A 301 6.87 10.52 24.60
CA ASP A 301 6.29 11.42 25.58
C ASP A 301 6.11 12.84 25.01
N ALA A 302 4.85 13.23 24.77
CA ALA A 302 4.46 14.60 24.43
C ALA A 302 4.72 15.60 25.58
N SER A 303 5.62 15.25 26.50
CA SER A 303 5.96 15.92 27.75
C SER A 303 7.40 16.41 27.80
N SER A 304 8.26 16.14 26.80
CA SER A 304 9.53 16.88 26.65
C SER A 304 9.28 18.23 25.96
N GLY A 305 8.56 19.10 26.66
CA GLY A 305 8.35 20.49 26.29
C GLY A 305 9.67 21.24 26.23
N ARG A 306 10.23 21.37 25.02
CA ARG A 306 11.07 22.52 24.68
C ARG A 306 10.12 23.69 24.41
N LEU A 307 10.16 24.67 25.31
CA LEU A 307 9.29 25.87 25.33
C LEU A 307 9.47 26.82 24.13
N ASP A 308 10.34 26.47 23.16
CA ASP A 308 10.76 27.36 22.07
C ASP A 308 9.95 27.20 20.76
N ASP A 309 9.01 26.26 20.66
CA ASP A 309 8.36 25.89 19.36
C ASP A 309 6.90 26.35 19.20
N VAL A 310 6.45 27.32 20.01
CA VAL A 310 5.09 27.90 19.87
C VAL A 310 4.96 28.67 18.54
N GLY A 311 6.05 29.24 18.03
CA GLY A 311 6.10 29.87 16.71
C GLY A 311 6.13 28.87 15.55
N GLY A 312 6.74 27.69 15.74
CA GLY A 312 6.84 26.66 14.71
C GLY A 312 5.54 25.90 14.47
N ALA A 313 4.67 25.78 15.47
CA ALA A 313 3.36 25.15 15.30
C ALA A 313 2.43 25.92 14.33
N LEU A 314 2.37 27.26 14.44
CA LEU A 314 1.58 28.09 13.52
C LEU A 314 2.22 28.20 12.13
N ALA A 315 3.56 28.30 12.06
CA ALA A 315 4.26 28.34 10.78
C ALA A 315 4.14 27.01 10.02
N SER A 316 4.23 25.87 10.73
CA SER A 316 4.06 24.54 10.14
C SER A 316 2.61 24.27 9.73
N SER A 317 1.61 24.77 10.46
CA SER A 317 0.20 24.67 10.03
C SER A 317 -0.05 25.46 8.75
N LEU A 318 0.48 26.69 8.65
CA LEU A 318 0.35 27.51 7.44
C LEU A 318 1.07 26.88 6.24
N PHE A 319 2.29 26.37 6.45
CA PHE A 319 3.05 25.69 5.40
C PHE A 319 2.35 24.42 4.92
N THR A 320 1.78 23.63 5.84
CA THR A 320 1.01 22.43 5.50
C THR A 320 -0.25 22.80 4.70
N ALA A 321 -0.96 23.86 5.10
CA ALA A 321 -2.12 24.36 4.38
C ALA A 321 -1.76 24.85 2.96
N GLN A 322 -0.69 25.65 2.82
CA GLN A 322 -0.21 26.10 1.50
C GLN A 322 0.17 24.93 0.61
N ARG A 323 0.91 23.95 1.14
CA ARG A 323 1.31 22.75 0.39
C ARG A 323 0.11 21.94 -0.06
N LYS A 324 -0.93 21.82 0.77
CA LYS A 324 -2.19 21.16 0.39
C LYS A 324 -2.85 21.87 -0.79
N VAL A 325 -2.94 23.21 -0.75
CA VAL A 325 -3.51 24.00 -1.86
C VAL A 325 -2.74 23.77 -3.17
N PHE A 326 -1.39 23.84 -3.14
CA PHE A 326 -0.60 23.60 -4.35
C PHE A 326 -0.70 22.16 -4.85
N ARG A 327 -0.77 21.19 -3.94
CA ARG A 327 -0.95 19.79 -4.31
C ARG A 327 -2.29 19.56 -4.97
N ASP A 328 -3.36 20.10 -4.40
CA ASP A 328 -4.71 19.93 -4.92
C ASP A 328 -4.86 20.65 -6.27
N ALA A 329 -4.29 21.84 -6.42
CA ALA A 329 -4.22 22.53 -7.71
C ALA A 329 -3.47 21.71 -8.77
N ALA A 330 -2.28 21.20 -8.45
CA ALA A 330 -1.51 20.39 -9.38
C ALA A 330 -2.20 19.05 -9.76
N LYS A 331 -2.96 18.44 -8.85
CA LYS A 331 -3.84 17.32 -9.17
C LYS A 331 -4.93 17.72 -10.18
N THR A 332 -5.55 18.90 -10.01
CA THR A 332 -6.55 19.39 -10.99
C THR A 332 -5.94 19.67 -12.37
N PHE A 333 -4.65 19.99 -12.45
CA PHE A 333 -3.91 20.12 -13.71
C PHE A 333 -3.40 18.79 -14.30
N GLY A 334 -3.77 17.65 -13.70
CA GLY A 334 -3.43 16.32 -14.21
C GLY A 334 -2.03 15.81 -13.83
N ASP A 335 -1.36 16.38 -12.82
CA ASP A 335 -0.10 15.83 -12.33
C ASP A 335 -0.33 14.57 -11.47
N SER A 336 -0.39 13.41 -12.14
CA SER A 336 -0.57 12.09 -11.53
C SER A 336 0.60 11.64 -10.65
N ARG A 337 1.73 12.35 -10.64
CA ARG A 337 2.85 12.03 -9.73
C ARG A 337 2.47 12.32 -8.28
N LEU A 338 1.59 13.28 -8.04
CA LEU A 338 1.11 13.63 -6.70
C LEU A 338 0.19 12.57 -6.10
N ASP A 339 -0.43 11.72 -6.93
CA ASP A 339 -1.22 10.58 -6.44
C ASP A 339 -0.32 9.50 -5.83
N LYS A 340 0.98 9.51 -6.15
CA LYS A 340 1.97 8.61 -5.55
C LYS A 340 2.50 9.13 -4.20
N VAL A 341 2.12 10.32 -3.77
CA VAL A 341 2.59 10.98 -2.55
C VAL A 341 1.40 11.23 -1.63
N TYR A 342 1.12 10.26 -0.77
CA TYR A 342 0.03 10.30 0.20
C TYR A 342 0.56 10.09 1.62
N ASP A 343 -0.28 10.47 2.59
CA ASP A 343 0.01 10.32 4.01
C ASP A 343 0.13 8.86 4.41
N GLY A 344 1.04 8.55 5.32
CA GLY A 344 1.28 7.18 5.74
C GLY A 344 2.13 6.38 4.75
N LYS A 345 2.58 6.96 3.63
CA LYS A 345 3.40 6.22 2.65
C LYS A 345 4.73 5.79 3.27
N LEU A 346 5.02 4.49 3.20
CA LEU A 346 6.29 3.92 3.64
C LEU A 346 7.43 4.39 2.71
N LEU A 347 8.51 4.91 3.29
CA LEU A 347 9.70 5.31 2.53
C LEU A 347 10.65 4.15 2.23
N ARG A 348 10.47 3.01 2.90
CA ARG A 348 11.12 1.75 2.52
C ARG A 348 10.14 0.84 1.80
N ARG A 349 10.65 0.06 0.84
CA ARG A 349 9.85 -0.91 0.12
C ARG A 349 9.71 -2.16 0.97
N ILE A 350 8.47 -2.60 1.17
CA ILE A 350 8.17 -3.87 1.80
C ILE A 350 7.46 -4.75 0.77
N GLU A 351 8.05 -5.90 0.50
CA GLU A 351 7.57 -6.81 -0.53
C GLU A 351 7.30 -8.19 0.06
N VAL A 352 6.20 -8.79 -0.38
CA VAL A 352 5.98 -10.23 -0.24
C VAL A 352 6.78 -10.91 -1.33
N THR A 353 7.54 -11.94 -0.95
CA THR A 353 8.38 -12.73 -1.86
C THR A 353 7.78 -14.10 -2.16
N LYS A 354 7.03 -14.64 -1.20
CA LYS A 354 6.35 -15.92 -1.32
C LYS A 354 5.09 -15.91 -0.46
N VAL A 355 4.06 -16.60 -0.93
CA VAL A 355 2.83 -16.84 -0.20
C VAL A 355 2.44 -18.30 -0.36
N GLY A 356 1.80 -18.90 0.65
CA GLY A 356 1.30 -20.26 0.55
C GLY A 356 0.31 -20.62 1.65
N LEU A 357 -0.54 -21.61 1.38
CA LEU A 357 -1.33 -22.30 2.41
C LEU A 357 -0.44 -23.25 3.21
N LEU A 358 -0.68 -23.35 4.51
CA LEU A 358 -0.04 -24.30 5.42
C LEU A 358 -0.91 -25.51 5.73
#